data_AF-G0QZK5-F1
#
_entry.id   AF-G0QZK5-F1
#
_cell.length_a   1.000
_cell.length_b   1.000
_cell.length_c   1.000
_cell.angle_alpha   90.00
_cell.angle_beta   90.00
_cell.angle_gamma   90.00
#
_symmetry.space_group_name_H-M   'P 1'
#
loop_
_entity.id
_entity.type
_entity.pdbx_description
1 polymer ?
#
loop_
_entity_poly.entity_id
_entity_poly.type
_entity_poly.pdbx_seq_one_letter_code
_entity_poly.pdbx_strand_id
1 'polypeptide(L)'
;MDFRKQVNCNLMAKLFEINSKFFEYAQCSFSDKNIISKGKNDNLSKEGSGRVSVYKMTNVEHCFTLECNYNKGNLQQESYTVESFHNIGEV
;
A
#
# COMPACT_ATOMS: atom_id res chain seq x y z
N MET A 1 11.69 -11.10 -9.03
CA MET A 1 11.99 -9.84 -9.75
C MET A 1 13.49 -9.60 -9.72
N ASP A 2 14.09 -8.81 -10.63
CA ASP A 2 15.51 -8.42 -10.45
C ASP A 2 15.67 -7.56 -9.19
N PHE A 3 16.81 -7.67 -8.49
CA PHE A 3 17.04 -6.98 -7.21
C PHE A 3 16.92 -5.47 -7.34
N ARG A 4 17.48 -4.87 -8.39
CA ARG A 4 17.43 -3.41 -8.58
C ARG A 4 16.01 -2.93 -8.79
N LYS A 5 15.22 -3.67 -9.60
CA LYS A 5 13.82 -3.37 -9.82
C LYS A 5 12.99 -3.50 -8.54
N GLN A 6 13.28 -4.52 -7.73
CA GLN A 6 12.63 -4.70 -6.44
C GLN A 6 12.93 -3.52 -5.50
N VAL A 7 14.17 -3.04 -5.45
CA VAL A 7 14.54 -1.84 -4.69
C VAL A 7 13.76 -0.62 -5.20
N ASN A 8 13.69 -0.39 -6.52
CA ASN A 8 12.95 0.72 -7.11
C ASN A 8 11.44 0.69 -6.76
N CYS A 9 10.81 -0.49 -6.79
CA CYS A 9 9.41 -0.63 -6.40
C CYS A 9 9.18 -0.25 -4.94
N ASN A 10 10.05 -0.72 -4.04
CA ASN A 10 9.95 -0.43 -2.62
C ASN A 10 10.19 1.06 -2.34
N LEU A 11 11.19 1.65 -3.01
CA LEU A 11 11.50 3.07 -2.89
C LEU A 11 10.32 3.94 -3.30
N MET A 12 9.67 3.64 -4.43
CA MET A 12 8.50 4.38 -4.90
C MET A 12 7.36 4.32 -3.88
N ALA A 13 7.05 3.14 -3.34
CA ALA A 13 6.02 3.01 -2.31
C ALA A 13 6.37 3.76 -1.02
N LYS A 14 7.65 3.79 -0.63
CA LYS A 14 8.09 4.58 0.52
C LYS A 14 7.97 6.09 0.27
N LEU A 15 8.21 6.55 -0.96
CA LEU A 15 7.97 7.93 -1.34
C LEU A 15 6.48 8.28 -1.25
N PHE A 16 5.57 7.38 -1.62
CA PHE A 16 4.14 7.62 -1.44
C PHE A 16 3.74 7.83 0.02
N GLU A 17 4.28 7.04 0.96
CA GLU A 17 4.04 7.23 2.40
C GLU A 17 4.52 8.59 2.89
N ILE A 18 5.71 9.03 2.47
CA ILE A 18 6.26 10.35 2.87
C ILE A 18 5.38 11.50 2.34
N ASN A 19 4.80 11.33 1.15
CA ASN A 19 4.00 12.37 0.50
C ASN A 19 2.51 12.27 0.80
N SER A 20 2.05 11.23 1.51
CA SER A 20 0.62 11.02 1.77
C SER A 20 0.38 10.33 3.11
N LYS A 21 -0.32 11.02 4.02
CA LYS A 21 -0.82 10.46 5.28
C LYS A 21 -1.88 9.35 5.12
N PHE A 22 -2.30 9.06 3.89
CA PHE A 22 -3.29 8.02 3.59
C PHE A 22 -2.63 6.72 3.08
N PHE A 23 -1.31 6.71 2.88
CA PHE A 23 -0.58 5.57 2.35
C PHE A 23 0.35 4.99 3.39
N GLU A 24 0.19 3.71 3.72
CA GLU A 24 1.01 2.99 4.71
C GLU A 24 1.93 1.99 4.01
N TYR A 25 3.23 2.30 3.91
CA TYR A 25 4.21 1.43 3.28
C TYR A 25 4.33 0.09 4.03
N ALA A 26 4.21 0.13 5.36
CA ALA A 26 4.27 -1.07 6.21
C ALA A 26 3.17 -2.10 5.91
N GLN A 27 2.04 -1.69 5.32
CA GLN A 27 0.93 -2.57 4.94
C GLN A 27 1.08 -3.15 3.52
N CYS A 28 2.10 -2.73 2.77
CA CYS A 28 2.32 -3.19 1.41
C CYS A 28 3.04 -4.55 1.39
N SER A 29 2.73 -5.40 0.40
CA SER A 29 3.42 -6.68 0.18
C SER A 29 4.17 -6.71 -1.16
N PHE A 30 5.50 -6.72 -1.09
CA PHE A 30 6.41 -6.78 -2.26
C PHE A 30 7.12 -8.13 -2.43
N SER A 31 6.67 -9.17 -1.75
CA SER A 31 7.31 -10.48 -1.85
C SER A 31 7.03 -11.15 -3.20
N ASP A 32 8.06 -11.75 -3.81
CA ASP A 32 7.90 -12.58 -5.02
C ASP A 32 6.96 -13.77 -4.76
N LYS A 33 6.88 -14.24 -3.50
CA LYS A 33 5.91 -15.25 -3.08
C LYS A 33 4.45 -14.81 -3.28
N ASN A 34 4.14 -13.52 -3.14
CA ASN A 34 2.79 -12.98 -3.38
C ASN A 34 2.44 -13.01 -4.88
N ILE A 35 3.43 -12.93 -5.77
CA ILE A 35 3.22 -12.98 -7.22
C ILE A 35 2.85 -14.40 -7.68
N ILE A 36 3.39 -15.42 -7.01
CA ILE A 36 3.26 -16.84 -7.41
C ILE A 36 2.17 -17.56 -6.60
N SER A 37 1.67 -16.96 -5.53
CA SER A 37 0.69 -17.60 -4.66
C SER A 37 -0.66 -17.81 -5.34
N LYS A 38 -1.33 -18.89 -4.95
CA LYS A 38 -2.71 -19.20 -5.36
C LYS A 38 -3.67 -18.71 -4.28
N GLY A 39 -4.85 -18.26 -4.71
CA GLY A 39 -5.95 -17.92 -3.80
C GLY A 39 -6.37 -19.15 -2.99
N LYS A 40 -6.58 -18.99 -1.68
CA LYS A 40 -6.98 -20.08 -0.77
C LYS A 40 -8.33 -20.70 -1.12
N ASN A 41 -9.24 -19.92 -1.70
CA ASN A 41 -10.62 -20.34 -1.96
C ASN A 41 -10.87 -20.76 -3.41
N ASP A 42 -10.18 -20.14 -4.38
CA ASP A 42 -10.54 -20.31 -5.80
C ASP A 42 -9.52 -21.14 -6.60
N ASN A 43 -8.42 -21.59 -5.99
CA ASN A 43 -7.27 -22.22 -6.68
C ASN A 43 -6.66 -21.38 -7.84
N LEU A 44 -7.16 -20.16 -8.05
CA LEU A 44 -6.71 -19.25 -9.09
C LEU A 44 -5.35 -18.67 -8.73
N SER A 45 -4.48 -18.62 -9.73
CA SER A 45 -3.16 -18.01 -9.62
C SER A 45 -3.27 -16.49 -9.64
N LYS A 46 -2.38 -15.80 -8.91
CA LYS A 46 -2.19 -14.35 -9.00
C LYS A 46 -1.72 -13.88 -10.37
N GLU A 47 -1.36 -14.79 -11.28
CA GLU A 47 -1.09 -14.49 -12.70
C GLU A 47 -2.24 -13.80 -13.42
N GLY A 48 -3.50 -14.07 -13.01
CA GLY A 48 -4.68 -13.38 -13.53
C GLY A 48 -4.94 -12.02 -12.89
N SER A 49 -4.15 -11.60 -11.90
CA SER A 49 -4.29 -10.27 -11.30
C SER A 49 -3.68 -9.20 -12.22
N GLY A 50 -4.38 -8.07 -12.37
CA GLY A 50 -3.99 -7.01 -13.30
C GLY A 50 -2.53 -6.56 -13.16
N ARG A 51 -2.05 -6.39 -11.92
CA ARG A 51 -0.64 -6.03 -11.67
C ARG A 51 0.35 -7.05 -12.22
N VAL A 52 0.10 -8.35 -11.97
CA VAL A 52 1.02 -9.42 -12.38
C VAL A 52 0.96 -9.63 -13.89
N SER A 53 -0.23 -9.59 -14.49
CA SER A 53 -0.38 -9.71 -15.95
C SER A 53 0.31 -8.54 -16.67
N VAL A 54 0.10 -7.30 -16.20
CA VAL A 54 0.75 -6.10 -16.77
C VAL A 54 2.27 -6.16 -16.64
N TYR A 55 2.79 -6.54 -15.47
CA TYR A 55 4.24 -6.68 -15.27
C TYR A 55 4.84 -7.73 -16.23
N LYS A 56 4.18 -8.89 -16.39
CA LYS A 56 4.65 -9.94 -17.30
C LYS A 56 4.63 -9.51 -18.77
N MET A 57 3.63 -8.72 -19.17
CA MET A 57 3.49 -8.26 -20.56
C MET A 57 4.42 -7.09 -20.90
N THR A 58 4.67 -6.19 -19.95
CA THR A 58 5.30 -4.89 -20.24
C THR A 58 6.65 -4.68 -19.54
N ASN A 59 6.98 -5.51 -18.54
CA ASN A 59 8.18 -5.39 -17.71
C ASN A 59 8.28 -4.05 -16.94
N VAL A 60 7.16 -3.33 -16.79
CA VAL A 60 7.05 -2.08 -16.03
C VAL A 60 7.03 -2.38 -14.54
N GLU A 61 8.07 -1.95 -13.83
CA GLU A 61 8.24 -2.19 -12.39
C GLU A 61 7.29 -1.35 -11.52
N HIS A 62 6.93 -0.15 -11.94
CA HIS A 62 6.01 0.73 -11.21
C HIS A 62 4.54 0.41 -11.53
N CYS A 63 4.14 -0.82 -11.24
CA CYS A 63 2.77 -1.28 -11.36
C CYS A 63 2.28 -1.74 -9.98
N PHE A 64 1.29 -1.05 -9.43
CA PHE A 64 0.80 -1.29 -8.07
C PHE A 64 -0.71 -1.58 -8.09
N THR A 65 -1.16 -2.37 -7.13
CA THR A 65 -2.58 -2.48 -6.80
C THR A 65 -2.78 -1.71 -5.51
N LEU A 66 -3.61 -0.68 -5.53
CA LEU A 66 -3.98 0.10 -4.35
C LEU A 66 -5.23 -0.51 -3.75
N GLU A 67 -5.12 -0.94 -2.50
CA GLU A 67 -6.27 -1.34 -1.68
C GLU A 67 -6.58 -0.19 -0.73
N CYS A 68 -7.77 0.40 -0.89
CA CYS A 68 -8.23 1.49 -0.05
C CYS A 68 -9.24 0.95 0.95
N ASN A 69 -9.01 1.19 2.24
CA ASN A 69 -10.00 0.90 3.27
C ASN A 69 -11.09 1.99 3.23
N TYR A 70 -12.35 1.59 3.39
CA TYR A 70 -13.46 2.54 3.59
C TYR A 70 -13.39 3.23 4.96
N ASN A 71 -12.60 2.68 5.89
CA ASN A 71 -12.33 3.25 7.21
C ASN A 71 -11.02 4.08 7.19
N LYS A 72 -10.81 4.94 8.22
CA LYS A 72 -9.56 5.70 8.39
C LYS A 72 -8.38 4.75 8.66
N GLY A 73 -7.23 5.04 8.05
CA GLY A 73 -5.97 4.31 8.27
C GLY A 73 -5.30 4.66 9.59
N ASN A 74 -4.30 3.88 9.99
CA ASN A 74 -3.63 4.00 11.29
C ASN A 74 -2.85 5.31 11.45
N LEU A 75 -2.32 5.85 10.34
CA LEU A 75 -1.63 7.14 10.33
C LEU A 75 -2.55 8.35 10.57
N GLN A 76 -3.87 8.14 10.59
CA GLN A 76 -4.87 9.18 10.87
C GLN A 76 -5.52 9.04 12.25
N GLN A 77 -4.79 8.46 13.21
CA GLN A 77 -5.17 8.59 14.60
C GLN A 77 -4.87 10.02 15.08
N GLU A 78 -5.85 10.91 14.97
CA GLU A 78 -5.78 12.22 15.63
C GLU A 78 -5.82 11.99 17.14
N SER A 79 -4.71 12.29 17.80
CA SER A 79 -4.63 12.33 19.25
C SER A 79 -4.96 13.75 19.69
N TYR A 80 -6.16 13.95 20.23
CA TYR A 80 -6.51 15.24 20.83
C TYR A 80 -5.90 15.30 22.23
N THR A 81 -5.16 16.37 22.52
CA THR A 81 -4.68 16.66 23.87
C THR A 81 -5.75 17.46 24.62
N VAL A 82 -5.71 17.48 25.96
CA VAL A 82 -6.64 18.31 26.75
C VAL A 82 -6.60 19.79 26.36
N GLU A 83 -5.46 20.29 25.89
CA GLU A 83 -5.30 21.65 25.35
C GLU A 83 -6.07 21.88 24.05
N SER A 84 -6.27 20.83 23.25
CA SER A 84 -7.04 20.87 22.01
C SER A 84 -8.52 21.21 22.23
N PHE A 85 -9.00 21.15 23.48
CA PHE A 85 -10.37 21.44 23.88
C PHE A 85 -10.52 22.75 24.69
N HIS A 86 -9.44 23.53 24.88
CA HIS A 86 -9.44 24.67 25.81
C HIS A 86 -10.47 25.76 25.45
N ASN A 87 -10.82 25.89 24.16
CA ASN A 87 -11.74 26.93 23.67
C ASN A 87 -13.15 26.41 23.35
N ILE A 88 -13.46 25.15 23.66
CA ILE A 88 -14.79 24.58 23.38
C ILE A 88 -15.72 24.91 24.54
N GLY A 89 -16.16 26.17 24.61
CA GLY A 89 -17.04 26.64 25.68
C GLY A 89 -16.94 28.13 26.00
N GLU A 90 -15.96 28.84 25.43
CA GLU A 90 -15.94 30.30 25.49
C GLU A 90 -16.88 30.87 24.42
N VAL A 91 -18.11 31.19 24.83
CA VAL A 91 -19.09 32.01 24.10
C VAL A 91 -19.38 33.25 24.93
#